data_AF-A0A2W6RC05-F1
#
_entry.id   AF-A0A2W6RC05-F1
#
_cell.length_a   1.000
_cell.length_b   1.000
_cell.length_c   1.000
_cell.angle_alpha   90.00
_cell.angle_beta   90.00
_cell.angle_gamma   90.00
#
_symmetry.space_group_name_H-M   'P 1'
#
loop_
_entity.id
_entity.type
_entity.pdbx_description
1 polymer ?
#
loop_
_entity_poly.entity_id
_entity_poly.type
_entity_poly.pdbx_seq_one_letter_code
_entity_poly.pdbx_strand_id
1 'polypeptide(L)'
;TISYPLASLGSVVGWAYVIFVPLLWFFGIHGALALTALDNGIMTPWALENIATYQQYGSVEAALAAGKTFHIWAKPMLDSFIFLGGSGATLGLILAIFIASRRADYRQVAKLALPSGIFQINEPILFGLPIIMNPVMFIPFVLVQPILAAITLAAYYMGIIPPVTNIAPWTMPTGLGAFFNTNGSVAALLVALFNLGIATLIYLPFVVVANKAQNAIDKEESEEDIANALKF
;
A
#
# COMPACT_ATOMS: atom_id res chain seq x y z
N THR A 1 -18.89 4.71 24.03
CA THR A 1 -18.48 5.14 22.67
C THR A 1 -18.64 3.97 21.71
N ILE A 2 -19.07 4.22 20.49
CA ILE A 2 -19.30 3.21 19.42
C ILE A 2 -18.04 2.36 19.12
N SER A 3 -16.87 2.83 19.55
CA SER A 3 -15.56 2.20 19.38
C SER A 3 -15.46 0.78 19.96
N TYR A 4 -16.11 0.47 21.08
CA TYR A 4 -15.95 -0.84 21.76
C TYR A 4 -16.53 -2.03 20.94
N PRO A 5 -17.78 -1.98 20.44
CA PRO A 5 -18.29 -3.04 19.56
C PRO A 5 -17.57 -3.10 18.21
N LEU A 6 -17.16 -1.97 17.61
CA LEU A 6 -16.39 -1.98 16.36
C LEU A 6 -14.97 -2.53 16.52
N ALA A 7 -14.34 -2.31 17.67
CA ALA A 7 -13.03 -2.89 17.98
C ALA A 7 -13.07 -4.42 18.09
N SER A 8 -14.24 -5.01 18.41
CA SER A 8 -14.42 -6.47 18.37
C SER A 8 -14.51 -7.04 16.95
N LEU A 9 -14.74 -6.19 15.95
CA LEU A 9 -14.83 -6.55 14.52
C LEU A 9 -13.52 -6.23 13.80
N GLY A 10 -12.38 -6.62 14.40
CA GLY A 10 -11.06 -6.20 13.94
C GLY A 10 -10.78 -6.46 12.45
N SER A 11 -11.23 -7.61 11.96
CA SER A 11 -11.11 -7.99 10.55
C SER A 11 -11.91 -7.10 9.61
N VAL A 12 -13.14 -6.72 9.97
CA VAL A 12 -14.00 -5.88 9.15
C VAL A 12 -13.39 -4.48 8.99
N VAL A 13 -12.91 -3.91 10.10
CA VAL A 13 -12.22 -2.61 10.11
C VAL A 13 -10.99 -2.63 9.21
N GLY A 14 -10.15 -3.66 9.38
CA GLY A 14 -8.92 -3.81 8.60
C GLY A 14 -9.17 -3.95 7.10
N TRP A 15 -10.07 -4.84 6.69
CA TRP A 15 -10.44 -5.01 5.29
C TRP A 15 -11.09 -3.76 4.70
N ALA A 16 -11.98 -3.10 5.44
CA ALA A 16 -12.57 -1.85 5.01
C ALA A 16 -11.48 -0.79 4.77
N TYR A 17 -10.52 -0.62 5.69
CA TYR A 17 -9.44 0.34 5.53
C TYR A 17 -8.60 0.04 4.27
N VAL A 18 -8.18 -1.22 4.09
CA VAL A 18 -7.37 -1.65 2.94
C VAL A 18 -8.07 -1.47 1.60
N ILE A 19 -9.40 -1.62 1.54
CA ILE A 19 -10.18 -1.46 0.30
C ILE A 19 -10.53 0.01 0.03
N PHE A 20 -10.98 0.73 1.06
CA PHE A 20 -11.51 2.07 0.89
C PHE A 20 -10.42 3.13 0.73
N VAL A 21 -9.22 2.97 1.29
CA VAL A 21 -8.13 3.94 1.07
C VAL A 21 -7.78 4.09 -0.42
N PRO A 22 -7.42 3.02 -1.17
CA PRO A 22 -7.12 3.15 -2.59
C PRO A 22 -8.37 3.47 -3.41
N LEU A 23 -9.56 3.00 -3.01
CA LEU A 23 -10.81 3.35 -3.70
C LEU A 23 -11.09 4.85 -3.65
N LEU A 24 -10.93 5.50 -2.49
CA LEU A 24 -11.12 6.93 -2.34
C LEU A 24 -10.08 7.71 -3.15
N TRP A 25 -8.82 7.25 -3.14
CA TRP A 25 -7.75 7.84 -3.94
C TRP A 25 -8.03 7.77 -5.44
N PHE A 26 -8.65 6.70 -5.92
CA PHE A 26 -9.07 6.60 -7.30
C PHE A 26 -10.04 7.72 -7.71
N PHE A 27 -10.89 8.18 -6.78
CA PHE A 27 -11.79 9.33 -6.97
C PHE A 27 -11.17 10.68 -6.58
N GLY A 28 -9.85 10.74 -6.33
CA GLY A 28 -9.14 11.97 -5.98
C GLY A 28 -9.31 12.40 -4.51
N ILE A 29 -9.92 11.58 -3.67
CA ILE A 29 -10.04 11.83 -2.22
C ILE A 29 -8.86 11.15 -1.53
N HIS A 30 -8.12 11.89 -0.71
CA HIS A 30 -7.01 11.32 0.03
C HIS A 30 -7.51 10.29 1.07
N GLY A 31 -7.45 9.01 0.71
CA GLY A 31 -8.13 7.94 1.45
C GLY A 31 -7.70 7.79 2.91
N ALA A 32 -6.39 7.88 3.19
CA ALA A 32 -5.88 7.80 4.56
C ALA A 32 -6.39 8.96 5.44
N LEU A 33 -6.46 10.19 4.89
CA LEU A 33 -7.02 11.34 5.60
C LEU A 33 -8.53 11.21 5.80
N ALA A 34 -9.25 10.73 4.78
CA ALA A 34 -10.69 10.48 4.88
C ALA A 34 -11.04 9.42 5.94
N LEU A 35 -10.15 8.44 6.18
CA LEU A 35 -10.32 7.38 7.18
C LEU A 35 -9.53 7.63 8.47
N THR A 36 -9.11 8.87 8.74
CA THR A 36 -8.35 9.22 9.97
C THR A 36 -9.09 8.81 11.25
N ALA A 37 -10.42 8.91 11.29
CA ALA A 37 -11.21 8.50 12.45
C ALA A 37 -11.08 7.00 12.75
N LEU A 38 -10.91 6.17 11.71
CA LEU A 38 -10.72 4.72 11.85
C LEU A 38 -9.31 4.40 12.33
N ASP A 39 -8.32 5.08 11.76
CA ASP A 39 -6.92 4.97 12.17
C ASP A 39 -6.74 5.37 13.65
N ASN A 40 -7.04 6.62 13.99
CA ASN A 40 -6.81 7.16 15.32
C ASN A 40 -7.76 6.57 16.38
N GLY A 41 -8.98 6.19 15.97
CA GLY A 41 -9.99 5.68 16.89
C GLY A 41 -9.89 4.19 17.19
N ILE A 42 -9.24 3.41 16.32
CA ILE A 42 -9.21 1.94 16.43
C ILE A 42 -7.82 1.36 16.15
N MET A 43 -7.24 1.64 14.98
CA MET A 43 -6.05 0.92 14.52
C MET A 43 -4.76 1.33 15.24
N THR A 44 -4.63 2.61 15.57
CA THR A 44 -3.53 3.12 16.40
C THR A 44 -3.68 2.66 17.86
N PRO A 45 -4.86 2.75 18.51
CA PRO A 45 -5.09 2.12 19.82
C PRO A 45 -4.71 0.63 19.88
N TRP A 46 -5.07 -0.18 18.88
CA TRP A 46 -4.63 -1.58 18.80
C TRP A 46 -3.11 -1.75 18.74
N ALA A 47 -2.40 -0.84 18.05
CA ALA A 47 -0.94 -0.85 18.05
C ALA A 47 -0.38 -0.59 19.46
N LEU A 48 -0.98 0.34 20.20
CA LEU A 48 -0.59 0.64 21.58
C LEU A 48 -0.90 -0.53 22.53
N GLU A 49 -2.03 -1.21 22.35
CA GLU A 49 -2.39 -2.42 23.10
C GLU A 49 -1.38 -3.56 22.86
N ASN A 50 -0.93 -3.74 21.61
CA ASN A 50 0.13 -4.70 21.29
C ASN A 50 1.45 -4.34 21.98
N ILE A 51 1.85 -3.07 21.95
CA ILE A 51 3.07 -2.59 22.61
C ILE A 51 2.99 -2.82 24.12
N ALA A 52 1.87 -2.45 24.75
CA ALA A 52 1.67 -2.63 26.18
C ALA A 52 1.74 -4.11 26.58
N THR A 53 1.13 -4.98 25.76
CA THR A 53 1.21 -6.44 25.96
C THR A 53 2.65 -6.92 25.84
N TYR A 54 3.37 -6.51 24.81
CA TYR A 54 4.79 -6.88 24.65
C TYR A 54 5.65 -6.41 25.82
N GLN A 55 5.48 -5.16 26.28
CA GLN A 55 6.24 -4.59 27.40
C GLN A 55 5.95 -5.30 28.73
N GLN A 56 4.69 -5.67 28.96
CA GLN A 56 4.29 -6.37 30.19
C GLN A 56 4.90 -7.76 30.29
N TYR A 57 5.00 -8.49 29.19
CA TYR A 57 5.42 -9.89 29.17
C TYR A 57 6.88 -10.09 28.73
N GLY A 58 7.52 -9.06 28.17
CA GLY A 58 8.92 -9.05 27.76
C GLY A 58 9.21 -9.74 26.42
N SER A 59 8.32 -10.61 25.93
CA SER A 59 8.40 -11.21 24.60
C SER A 59 7.02 -11.58 24.05
N VAL A 60 6.93 -11.81 22.74
CA VAL A 60 5.70 -12.29 22.09
C VAL A 60 5.36 -13.70 22.59
N GLU A 61 6.34 -14.57 22.72
CA GLU A 61 6.17 -15.96 23.16
C GLU A 61 5.64 -16.02 24.60
N ALA A 62 6.17 -15.20 25.50
CA ALA A 62 5.71 -15.12 26.88
C ALA A 62 4.26 -14.60 26.97
N ALA A 63 3.91 -13.61 26.16
CA ALA A 63 2.53 -13.09 26.09
C ALA A 63 1.55 -14.16 25.58
N LEU A 64 1.90 -14.88 24.51
CA LEU A 64 1.08 -15.96 23.95
C LEU A 64 0.93 -17.12 24.95
N ALA A 65 2.01 -17.50 25.64
CA ALA A 65 1.96 -18.54 26.69
C ALA A 65 1.06 -18.15 27.87
N ALA A 66 0.91 -16.85 28.14
CA ALA A 66 -0.02 -16.31 29.14
C ALA A 66 -1.45 -16.10 28.60
N GLY A 67 -1.76 -16.60 27.40
CA GLY A 67 -3.09 -16.51 26.78
C GLY A 67 -3.45 -15.13 26.25
N LYS A 68 -2.47 -14.24 26.03
CA LYS A 68 -2.69 -12.94 25.38
C LYS A 68 -2.69 -13.08 23.87
N THR A 69 -3.33 -12.13 23.21
CA THR A 69 -3.43 -12.04 21.76
C THR A 69 -2.99 -10.67 21.29
N PHE A 70 -2.53 -10.58 20.04
CA PHE A 70 -2.12 -9.34 19.41
C PHE A 70 -3.05 -8.99 18.24
N HIS A 71 -3.28 -7.71 18.04
CA HIS A 71 -4.08 -7.15 16.96
C HIS A 71 -3.26 -7.05 15.68
N ILE A 72 -3.57 -7.89 14.69
CA ILE A 72 -2.92 -7.84 13.38
C ILE A 72 -3.30 -6.59 12.57
N TRP A 73 -4.53 -6.09 12.71
CA TRP A 73 -5.01 -4.92 11.97
C TRP A 73 -4.57 -3.59 12.59
N ALA A 74 -3.52 -3.59 13.40
CA ALA A 74 -2.88 -2.39 13.91
C ALA A 74 -2.24 -1.58 12.76
N LYS A 75 -2.31 -0.24 12.84
CA LYS A 75 -1.84 0.64 11.76
C LYS A 75 -0.39 0.36 11.27
N PRO A 76 0.60 0.13 12.14
CA PRO A 76 1.97 -0.18 11.70
C PRO A 76 2.08 -1.47 10.88
N MET A 77 1.18 -2.44 11.07
CA MET A 77 1.16 -3.66 10.26
C MET A 77 0.78 -3.33 8.82
N LEU A 78 -0.23 -2.48 8.63
CA LEU A 78 -0.65 -2.07 7.29
C LEU A 78 0.47 -1.30 6.58
N ASP A 79 1.05 -0.33 7.25
CA ASP A 79 2.14 0.48 6.68
C ASP A 79 3.35 -0.36 6.27
N SER A 80 3.66 -1.37 7.08
CA SER A 80 4.86 -2.19 6.90
C SER A 80 4.76 -3.21 5.77
N PHE A 81 3.56 -3.72 5.47
CA PHE A 81 3.39 -4.87 4.59
C PHE A 81 2.41 -4.64 3.42
N ILE A 82 1.52 -3.65 3.51
CA ILE A 82 0.39 -3.47 2.58
C ILE A 82 0.51 -2.15 1.82
N PHE A 83 0.87 -1.05 2.49
CA PHE A 83 0.97 0.29 1.90
C PHE A 83 2.39 0.56 1.36
N LEU A 84 2.93 -0.41 0.62
CA LEU A 84 4.32 -0.40 0.15
C LEU A 84 4.51 0.64 -0.97
N GLY A 85 5.10 1.76 -0.61
CA GLY A 85 5.19 2.93 -1.45
C GLY A 85 3.96 3.82 -1.43
N GLY A 86 3.09 3.69 -0.43
CA GLY A 86 1.88 4.47 -0.25
C GLY A 86 0.58 3.72 -0.58
N SER A 87 -0.48 4.48 -0.81
CA SER A 87 -1.80 3.95 -1.20
C SER A 87 -1.73 3.26 -2.57
N GLY A 88 -2.33 2.09 -2.69
CA GLY A 88 -2.21 1.25 -3.89
C GLY A 88 -0.84 0.58 -4.06
N ALA A 89 0.00 0.51 -3.02
CA ALA A 89 1.31 -0.13 -3.09
C ALA A 89 2.18 0.38 -4.28
N THR A 90 2.18 1.70 -4.47
CA THR A 90 2.67 2.37 -5.68
C THR A 90 4.17 2.29 -5.92
N LEU A 91 4.98 1.87 -4.94
CA LEU A 91 6.38 1.55 -5.24
C LEU A 91 6.45 0.34 -6.18
N GLY A 92 5.53 -0.62 -6.05
CA GLY A 92 5.39 -1.72 -7.01
C GLY A 92 5.06 -1.23 -8.43
N LEU A 93 4.23 -0.19 -8.55
CA LEU A 93 3.95 0.45 -9.85
C LEU A 93 5.20 1.14 -10.42
N ILE A 94 5.93 1.89 -9.61
CA ILE A 94 7.18 2.56 -10.04
C ILE A 94 8.18 1.52 -10.57
N LEU A 95 8.36 0.40 -9.86
CA LEU A 95 9.21 -0.70 -10.30
C LEU A 95 8.69 -1.35 -11.59
N ALA A 96 7.37 -1.58 -11.70
CA ALA A 96 6.75 -2.12 -12.90
C ALA A 96 6.95 -1.22 -14.13
N ILE A 97 6.89 0.10 -13.95
CA ILE A 97 7.19 1.09 -15.01
C ILE A 97 8.63 0.96 -15.46
N PHE A 98 9.59 0.86 -14.54
CA PHE A 98 11.00 0.71 -14.93
C PHE A 98 11.27 -0.56 -15.71
N ILE A 99 10.56 -1.65 -15.40
CA ILE A 99 10.69 -2.95 -16.06
C ILE A 99 9.99 -2.96 -17.43
N ALA A 100 8.73 -2.56 -17.50
CA ALA A 100 7.86 -2.79 -18.67
C ALA A 100 7.71 -1.57 -19.58
N SER A 101 7.76 -0.35 -19.05
CA SER A 101 7.51 0.85 -19.85
C SER A 101 8.77 1.31 -20.60
N ARG A 102 8.58 1.61 -21.88
CA ARG A 102 9.58 2.23 -22.75
C ARG A 102 9.29 3.70 -23.06
N ARG A 103 8.12 4.23 -22.65
CA ARG A 103 7.76 5.63 -22.90
C ARG A 103 8.56 6.58 -21.99
N ALA A 104 8.99 7.71 -22.54
CA ALA A 104 9.85 8.66 -21.84
C ALA A 104 9.11 9.36 -20.68
N ASP A 105 7.87 9.77 -20.90
CA ASP A 105 6.97 10.39 -19.94
C ASP A 105 6.77 9.52 -18.68
N TYR A 106 6.37 8.25 -18.86
CA TYR A 106 6.15 7.31 -17.76
C TYR A 106 7.43 7.08 -16.95
N ARG A 107 8.55 6.88 -17.65
CA ARG A 107 9.85 6.64 -17.00
C ARG A 107 10.36 7.88 -16.27
N GLN A 108 10.11 9.09 -16.80
CA GLN A 108 10.50 10.34 -16.16
C GLN A 108 9.73 10.57 -14.87
N VAL A 109 8.40 10.38 -14.90
CA VAL A 109 7.58 10.48 -13.69
C VAL A 109 8.01 9.45 -12.65
N ALA A 110 8.21 8.19 -13.06
CA ALA A 110 8.68 7.15 -12.14
C ALA A 110 10.05 7.47 -11.50
N LYS A 111 10.99 8.07 -12.26
CA LYS A 111 12.29 8.53 -11.71
C LYS A 111 12.11 9.63 -10.66
N LEU A 112 11.23 10.59 -10.92
CA LEU A 112 10.97 11.69 -9.99
C LEU A 112 10.22 11.23 -8.74
N ALA A 113 9.32 10.24 -8.88
CA ALA A 113 8.53 9.71 -7.78
C ALA A 113 9.25 8.63 -6.96
N LEU A 114 10.33 8.02 -7.46
CA LEU A 114 11.02 6.94 -6.76
C LEU A 114 11.52 7.34 -5.35
N PRO A 115 12.19 8.50 -5.15
CA PRO A 115 12.65 8.88 -3.82
C PRO A 115 11.51 8.98 -2.82
N SER A 116 10.42 9.66 -3.14
CA SER A 116 9.24 9.75 -2.26
C SER A 116 8.60 8.39 -2.05
N GLY A 117 8.52 7.57 -3.09
CA GLY A 117 7.96 6.22 -3.04
C GLY A 117 8.72 5.27 -2.11
N ILE A 118 10.05 5.38 -2.03
CA ILE A 118 10.84 4.62 -1.04
C ILE A 118 10.40 4.97 0.39
N PHE A 119 10.12 6.24 0.65
CA PHE A 119 9.60 6.73 1.93
C PHE A 119 8.06 6.75 1.99
N GLN A 120 7.41 5.92 1.18
CA GLN A 120 5.96 5.62 1.24
C GLN A 120 5.04 6.79 0.83
N ILE A 121 5.61 7.87 0.29
CA ILE A 121 4.91 9.07 -0.20
C ILE A 121 4.66 8.90 -1.70
N ASN A 122 3.40 8.94 -2.12
CA ASN A 122 2.97 8.53 -3.47
C ASN A 122 2.28 9.60 -4.30
N GLU A 123 2.08 10.79 -3.77
CA GLU A 123 1.50 11.92 -4.50
C GLU A 123 2.24 12.20 -5.83
N PRO A 124 3.58 12.15 -5.91
CA PRO A 124 4.27 12.39 -7.17
C PRO A 124 3.93 11.39 -8.28
N ILE A 125 3.65 10.11 -7.96
CA ILE A 125 3.25 9.11 -8.96
C ILE A 125 1.75 9.17 -9.25
N LEU A 126 0.91 9.44 -8.24
CA LEU A 126 -0.55 9.55 -8.39
C LEU A 126 -0.98 10.74 -9.23
N PHE A 127 -0.30 11.88 -9.09
CA PHE A 127 -0.58 13.09 -9.87
C PHE A 127 0.28 13.20 -11.12
N GLY A 128 1.44 12.54 -11.15
CA GLY A 128 2.34 12.56 -12.30
C GLY A 128 1.90 11.63 -13.44
N LEU A 129 1.11 10.59 -13.15
CA LEU A 129 0.47 9.74 -14.14
C LEU A 129 -1.04 9.79 -14.01
N PRO A 130 -1.80 9.55 -15.08
CA PRO A 130 -3.25 9.43 -14.99
C PRO A 130 -3.59 8.11 -14.29
N ILE A 131 -3.44 8.05 -12.96
CA ILE A 131 -3.86 6.91 -12.14
C ILE A 131 -5.25 7.18 -11.57
N ILE A 132 -5.45 8.41 -11.08
CA ILE A 132 -6.73 8.92 -10.61
C ILE A 132 -7.71 8.91 -11.78
N MET A 133 -8.90 8.35 -11.55
CA MET A 133 -9.98 8.20 -12.53
C MET A 133 -9.60 7.45 -13.82
N ASN A 134 -8.45 6.75 -13.88
CA ASN A 134 -8.08 5.93 -15.04
C ASN A 134 -8.60 4.49 -14.90
N PRO A 135 -9.57 4.06 -15.74
CA PRO A 135 -10.16 2.73 -15.64
C PRO A 135 -9.16 1.57 -15.80
N VAL A 136 -8.09 1.76 -16.58
CA VAL A 136 -7.04 0.75 -16.77
C VAL A 136 -6.27 0.54 -15.45
N MET A 137 -6.00 1.63 -14.74
CA MET A 137 -5.26 1.59 -13.48
C MET A 137 -6.15 1.29 -12.27
N PHE A 138 -7.47 1.43 -12.38
CA PHE A 138 -8.43 1.14 -11.31
C PHE A 138 -8.23 -0.26 -10.71
N ILE A 139 -8.19 -1.27 -11.58
CA ILE A 139 -8.12 -2.69 -11.19
C ILE A 139 -6.86 -2.97 -10.36
N PRO A 140 -5.63 -2.74 -10.86
CA PRO A 140 -4.44 -3.04 -10.08
C PRO A 140 -4.32 -2.14 -8.85
N PHE A 141 -4.75 -0.87 -8.94
CA PHE A 141 -4.62 0.09 -7.83
C PHE A 141 -5.48 -0.28 -6.62
N VAL A 142 -6.72 -0.71 -6.85
CA VAL A 142 -7.64 -1.09 -5.78
C VAL A 142 -7.41 -2.52 -5.30
N LEU A 143 -7.05 -3.46 -6.19
CA LEU A 143 -6.92 -4.89 -5.83
C LEU A 143 -5.59 -5.27 -5.19
N VAL A 144 -4.50 -4.53 -5.48
CA VAL A 144 -3.17 -4.92 -5.00
C VAL A 144 -3.11 -4.99 -3.48
N GLN A 145 -3.64 -4.00 -2.76
CA GLN A 145 -3.55 -3.96 -1.30
C GLN A 145 -4.36 -5.08 -0.62
N PRO A 146 -5.60 -5.40 -1.04
CA PRO A 146 -6.29 -6.58 -0.55
C PRO A 146 -5.50 -7.89 -0.73
N ILE A 147 -4.81 -8.06 -1.86
CA ILE A 147 -3.97 -9.25 -2.10
C ILE A 147 -2.77 -9.26 -1.15
N LEU A 148 -2.07 -8.14 -0.98
CA LEU A 148 -0.97 -8.03 -0.02
C LEU A 148 -1.43 -8.28 1.41
N ALA A 149 -2.63 -7.80 1.78
CA ALA A 149 -3.22 -8.05 3.08
C ALA A 149 -3.47 -9.54 3.32
N ALA A 150 -4.02 -10.26 2.32
CA ALA A 150 -4.21 -11.71 2.41
C ALA A 150 -2.88 -12.46 2.63
N ILE A 151 -1.82 -12.08 1.92
CA ILE A 151 -0.48 -12.67 2.09
C ILE A 151 0.06 -12.39 3.49
N THR A 152 -0.05 -11.16 3.98
CA THR A 152 0.41 -10.78 5.32
C THR A 152 -0.34 -11.53 6.41
N LEU A 153 -1.67 -11.66 6.29
CA LEU A 153 -2.48 -12.46 7.22
C LEU A 153 -2.05 -13.93 7.21
N ALA A 154 -1.83 -14.51 6.03
CA ALA A 154 -1.36 -15.89 5.93
C ALA A 154 0.01 -16.05 6.59
N ALA A 155 0.97 -15.18 6.30
CA ALA A 155 2.29 -15.20 6.92
C ALA A 155 2.23 -15.07 8.45
N TYR A 156 1.35 -14.21 8.96
CA TYR A 156 1.17 -14.03 10.41
C TYR A 156 0.55 -15.27 11.08
N TYR A 157 -0.55 -15.79 10.55
CA TYR A 157 -1.24 -16.94 11.14
C TYR A 157 -0.46 -18.26 10.98
N MET A 158 0.44 -18.34 9.98
CA MET A 158 1.40 -19.44 9.85
C MET A 158 2.62 -19.29 10.79
N GLY A 159 2.72 -18.20 11.55
CA GLY A 159 3.82 -17.93 12.47
C GLY A 159 5.14 -17.52 11.79
N ILE A 160 5.09 -17.11 10.51
CA ILE A 160 6.27 -16.67 9.75
C ILE A 160 6.72 -15.28 10.21
N ILE A 161 5.77 -14.40 10.53
CA ILE A 161 6.04 -13.03 10.99
C ILE A 161 5.44 -12.79 12.38
N PRO A 162 6.11 -12.03 13.27
CA PRO A 162 5.56 -11.68 14.57
C PRO A 162 4.48 -10.59 14.47
N PRO A 163 3.71 -10.35 15.54
CA PRO A 163 2.90 -9.14 15.65
C PRO A 163 3.78 -7.89 15.69
N VAL A 164 3.16 -6.73 15.45
CA VAL A 164 3.83 -5.46 15.67
C VAL A 164 3.92 -5.18 17.17
N THR A 165 5.09 -4.78 17.63
CA THR A 165 5.45 -4.51 19.03
C THR A 165 6.08 -3.12 19.20
N ASN A 166 6.21 -2.36 18.10
CA ASN A 166 6.76 -1.02 18.04
C ASN A 166 5.99 -0.18 17.01
N ILE A 167 6.12 1.14 17.10
CA ILE A 167 5.60 2.09 16.11
C ILE A 167 6.78 2.89 15.55
N ALA A 168 7.25 2.47 14.38
CA ALA A 168 8.13 3.25 13.52
C ALA A 168 7.32 4.29 12.72
N PRO A 169 7.95 5.39 12.27
CA PRO A 169 7.31 6.31 11.34
C PRO A 169 6.80 5.57 10.09
N TRP A 170 5.59 5.89 9.63
CA TRP A 170 5.00 5.26 8.44
C TRP A 170 5.81 5.53 7.15
N THR A 171 6.64 6.58 7.17
CA THR A 171 7.59 6.94 6.11
C THR A 171 8.88 6.12 6.13
N MET A 172 9.02 5.15 7.04
CA MET A 172 10.19 4.27 7.07
C MET A 172 10.38 3.60 5.69
N PRO A 173 11.62 3.53 5.14
CA PRO A 173 11.86 2.92 3.85
C PRO A 173 11.20 1.54 3.72
N THR A 174 10.60 1.27 2.56
CA THR A 174 9.83 0.04 2.32
C THR A 174 10.61 -1.21 2.78
N GLY A 175 9.98 -2.02 3.63
CA GLY A 175 10.57 -3.21 4.25
C GLY A 175 11.19 -2.95 5.63
N LEU A 176 11.89 -1.84 5.85
CA LEU A 176 12.48 -1.52 7.16
C LEU A 176 11.43 -1.26 8.23
N GLY A 177 10.27 -0.71 7.85
CA GLY A 177 9.12 -0.59 8.74
C GLY A 177 8.72 -1.94 9.33
N ALA A 178 8.66 -2.99 8.50
CA ALA A 178 8.33 -4.34 8.95
C ALA A 178 9.35 -4.90 9.94
N PHE A 179 10.65 -4.71 9.65
CA PHE A 179 11.73 -5.12 10.55
C PHE A 179 11.60 -4.45 11.94
N PHE A 180 11.53 -3.12 11.98
CA PHE A 180 11.51 -2.39 13.25
C PHE A 180 10.20 -2.54 14.01
N ASN A 181 9.06 -2.56 13.32
CA ASN A 181 7.75 -2.71 13.96
C ASN A 181 7.55 -4.09 14.59
N THR A 182 8.27 -5.12 14.13
CA THR A 182 8.20 -6.49 14.66
C THR A 182 9.43 -6.85 15.51
N ASN A 183 10.05 -5.84 16.13
CA ASN A 183 11.21 -5.97 17.02
C ASN A 183 12.42 -6.70 16.38
N GLY A 184 12.74 -6.37 15.13
CA GLY A 184 13.94 -6.85 14.45
C GLY A 184 13.77 -8.19 13.71
N SER A 185 12.53 -8.57 13.36
CA SER A 185 12.32 -9.80 12.59
C SER A 185 12.80 -9.67 11.15
N VAL A 186 13.81 -10.45 10.78
CA VAL A 186 14.28 -10.57 9.39
C VAL A 186 13.21 -11.21 8.50
N ALA A 187 12.41 -12.15 9.03
CA ALA A 187 11.31 -12.74 8.29
C ALA A 187 10.26 -11.69 7.90
N ALA A 188 9.96 -10.74 8.80
CA ALA A 188 9.07 -9.62 8.51
C ALA A 188 9.60 -8.74 7.37
N LEU A 189 10.89 -8.40 7.38
CA LEU A 189 11.55 -7.68 6.29
C LEU A 189 11.38 -8.42 4.96
N LEU A 190 11.67 -9.73 4.94
CA LEU A 190 11.60 -10.54 3.73
C LEU A 190 10.16 -10.65 3.19
N VAL A 191 9.16 -10.79 4.06
CA VAL A 191 7.74 -10.83 3.65
C VAL A 191 7.29 -9.48 3.09
N ALA A 192 7.74 -8.35 3.66
CA ALA A 192 7.45 -7.03 3.10
C ALA A 192 8.07 -6.84 1.70
N LEU A 193 9.31 -7.30 1.50
CA LEU A 193 9.96 -7.27 0.18
C LEU A 193 9.30 -8.25 -0.81
N PHE A 194 8.83 -9.40 -0.34
CA PHE A 194 8.03 -10.33 -1.13
C PHE A 194 6.72 -9.68 -1.59
N ASN A 195 6.00 -9.01 -0.68
CA ASN A 195 4.80 -8.25 -1.02
C ASN A 195 5.08 -7.12 -2.03
N LEU A 196 6.22 -6.45 -1.94
CA LEU A 196 6.63 -5.46 -2.95
C LEU A 196 6.83 -6.10 -4.33
N GLY A 197 7.43 -7.30 -4.36
CA GLY A 197 7.56 -8.11 -5.56
C GLY A 197 6.19 -8.47 -6.16
N ILE A 198 5.25 -8.94 -5.33
CA ILE A 198 3.88 -9.25 -5.76
C ILE A 198 3.17 -8.01 -6.30
N ALA A 199 3.27 -6.87 -5.62
CA ALA A 199 2.71 -5.61 -6.11
C ALA A 199 3.26 -5.25 -7.49
N THR A 200 4.58 -5.37 -7.67
CA THR A 200 5.24 -5.14 -8.95
C THR A 200 4.67 -6.06 -10.04
N LEU A 201 4.56 -7.37 -9.76
CA LEU A 201 4.02 -8.35 -10.70
C LEU A 201 2.55 -8.07 -11.08
N ILE A 202 1.73 -7.65 -10.12
CA ILE A 202 0.34 -7.25 -10.38
C ILE A 202 0.28 -6.06 -11.32
N TYR A 203 1.14 -5.05 -11.15
CA TYR A 203 1.14 -3.85 -11.98
C TYR A 203 1.70 -4.06 -13.39
N LEU A 204 2.64 -4.99 -13.59
CA LEU A 204 3.30 -5.23 -14.88
C LEU A 204 2.35 -5.31 -16.09
N PRO A 205 1.31 -6.17 -16.11
CA PRO A 205 0.42 -6.26 -17.27
C PRO A 205 -0.33 -4.94 -17.52
N PHE A 206 -0.72 -4.23 -16.46
CA PHE A 206 -1.47 -2.97 -16.59
C PHE A 206 -0.60 -1.81 -17.06
N VAL A 207 0.68 -1.78 -16.70
CA VAL A 207 1.63 -0.81 -17.28
C VAL A 207 1.73 -1.01 -18.80
N VAL A 208 1.82 -2.26 -19.27
CA VAL A 208 1.87 -2.57 -20.70
C VAL A 208 0.58 -2.13 -21.40
N VAL A 209 -0.58 -2.42 -20.80
CA VAL A 209 -1.89 -2.02 -21.35
C VAL A 209 -2.04 -0.49 -21.36
N ALA A 210 -1.70 0.19 -20.27
CA ALA A 210 -1.77 1.64 -20.17
C ALA A 210 -0.85 2.33 -21.20
N ASN A 211 0.36 1.81 -21.41
CA ASN A 211 1.25 2.32 -22.46
C ASN A 211 0.66 2.14 -23.86
N LYS A 212 -0.01 1.02 -24.15
CA LYS A 212 -0.70 0.80 -25.43
C LYS A 212 -1.90 1.73 -25.61
N ALA A 213 -2.72 1.90 -24.59
CA ALA A 213 -3.87 2.79 -24.62
C ALA A 213 -3.43 4.24 -24.86
N GLN A 214 -2.42 4.72 -24.13
CA GLN A 214 -1.90 6.08 -24.31
C GLN A 214 -1.29 6.28 -25.70
N ASN A 215 -0.54 5.31 -26.24
CA ASN A 215 -0.03 5.38 -27.60
C ASN A 215 -1.13 5.48 -28.67
N ALA A 216 -2.32 4.95 -28.41
CA ALA A 216 -3.45 5.05 -29.33
C ALA A 216 -4.07 6.46 -29.26
N ILE A 217 -4.28 6.97 -28.04
CA ILE A 217 -4.78 8.34 -27.80
C ILE A 217 -3.85 9.38 -28.45
N ASP A 218 -2.54 9.29 -28.18
CA ASP A 218 -1.55 10.24 -28.73
C ASP A 218 -1.53 10.25 -30.28
N LYS A 219 -1.89 9.13 -30.92
CA LYS A 219 -1.99 9.04 -32.39
C LYS A 219 -3.27 9.67 -32.91
N GLU A 220 -4.41 9.40 -32.27
CA GLU A 220 -5.70 9.99 -32.64
C GLU A 220 -5.65 11.52 -32.48
N GLU A 221 -5.11 12.03 -31.37
CA GLU A 221 -4.92 13.48 -31.16
C GLU A 221 -4.04 14.10 -32.24
N SER A 222 -2.93 13.43 -32.60
CA SER A 222 -2.05 13.90 -33.68
C SER A 222 -2.76 13.94 -35.04
N GLU A 223 -3.64 12.99 -35.34
CA GLU A 223 -4.40 12.96 -36.59
C GLU A 223 -5.47 14.07 -36.65
N GLU A 224 -6.16 14.31 -35.53
CA GLU A 224 -7.12 15.42 -35.40
C GLU A 224 -6.45 16.79 -35.52
N ASP A 225 -5.29 16.97 -34.88
CA ASP A 225 -4.52 18.22 -34.95
C ASP A 225 -4.07 18.52 -36.39
N ILE A 226 -3.57 17.51 -37.10
CA ILE A 226 -3.22 17.65 -38.53
C ILE A 226 -4.47 17.99 -39.35
N ALA A 227 -5.58 17.29 -39.15
CA ALA A 227 -6.82 17.54 -39.87
C ALA A 227 -7.37 18.96 -39.63
N ASN A 228 -7.24 19.48 -38.41
CA ASN A 228 -7.64 20.85 -38.07
C ASN A 228 -6.68 21.89 -38.67
N ALA A 229 -5.38 21.63 -38.71
CA ALA A 229 -4.40 22.50 -39.36
C ALA A 229 -4.60 22.62 -40.89
N LEU A 230 -5.17 21.59 -41.53
CA LEU A 230 -5.46 21.56 -42.97
C LEU A 230 -6.82 22.21 -43.36
N LYS A 231 -7.63 22.65 -42.40
CA LYS A 231 -8.92 23.33 -42.65
C LYS A 231 -8.80 24.86 -42.82
N PHE A 232 -7.59 25.40 -42.84
CA PHE A 232 -7.28 26.77 -43.25
C PHE A 232 -6.95 26.85 -44.73
#